data_AF-A0A2W5XYG4-F1
#
_entry.id   AF-A0A2W5XYG4-F1
#
_cell.length_a   1.000
_cell.length_b   1.000
_cell.length_c   1.000
_cell.angle_alpha   90.00
_cell.angle_beta   90.00
_cell.angle_gamma   90.00
#
_symmetry.space_group_name_H-M   'P 1'
#
loop_
_entity.id
_entity.type
_entity.pdbx_description
1 polymer ?
#
loop_
_entity_poly.entity_id
_entity_poly.type
_entity_poly.pdbx_seq_one_letter_code
_entity_poly.pdbx_strand_id
1 'polypeptide(L)'
;MVGELQVVNRNLVRSIAVCFVLFVATTSVAHAMTRDETRDALHDTLTAAGTLSDVGATFRQSTKNPYNFVASIDDRLTYSDSLEVVISITKSNTIGFRIYPHSKGGYINIRKASDPTGLMTKLLWFSDQNFLFWGADDGGDVFTGYTITLESGYPKEAITIVVRSIRNTDKFVGQLQPYLK
;
A
#
# COMPACT_ATOMS: atom_id res chain seq x y z
N MET A 1 51.87 -54.47 56.84
CA MET A 1 51.24 -53.21 57.27
C MET A 1 51.67 -52.12 56.29
N VAL A 2 50.71 -51.32 55.81
CA VAL A 2 50.85 -50.18 54.87
C VAL A 2 51.16 -50.64 53.43
N GLY A 3 50.40 -50.32 52.38
CA GLY A 3 49.28 -49.40 52.15
C GLY A 3 49.33 -49.01 50.66
N GLU A 4 48.38 -49.53 49.87
CA GLU A 4 48.29 -49.34 48.41
C GLU A 4 48.01 -47.88 48.02
N LEU A 5 48.74 -47.39 47.00
CA LEU A 5 48.43 -46.15 46.30
C LEU A 5 47.11 -46.30 45.54
N GLN A 6 46.14 -45.45 45.88
CA GLN A 6 44.86 -45.35 45.21
C GLN A 6 45.02 -44.87 43.76
N VAL A 7 44.44 -45.65 42.86
CA VAL A 7 44.21 -45.34 41.44
C VAL A 7 43.36 -44.07 41.34
N VAL A 8 43.92 -43.02 40.74
CA VAL A 8 43.17 -41.81 40.40
C VAL A 8 42.18 -42.15 39.29
N ASN A 9 40.90 -42.02 39.64
CA ASN A 9 39.73 -42.31 38.82
C ASN A 9 39.73 -41.42 37.57
N ARG A 10 39.74 -42.06 36.39
CA ARG A 10 40.02 -41.44 35.08
C ARG A 10 38.77 -40.94 34.35
N ASN A 11 37.65 -40.82 35.05
CA ASN A 11 36.38 -40.41 34.49
C ASN A 11 35.90 -39.19 35.29
N LEU A 12 35.56 -38.09 34.59
CA LEU A 12 34.87 -36.88 35.10
C LEU A 12 35.70 -35.58 35.13
N VAL A 13 36.33 -35.16 34.01
CA VAL A 13 36.65 -33.73 33.82
C VAL A 13 36.44 -33.32 32.36
N ARG A 14 35.28 -32.70 32.13
CA ARG A 14 35.03 -31.56 31.23
C ARG A 14 34.95 -31.81 29.72
N SER A 15 33.79 -32.33 29.33
CA SER A 15 33.13 -32.02 28.06
C SER A 15 32.66 -30.57 28.04
N ILE A 16 33.29 -29.68 27.27
CA ILE A 16 32.64 -28.50 26.66
C ILE A 16 33.38 -28.21 25.34
N ALA A 17 32.94 -28.85 24.26
CA ALA A 17 33.29 -28.44 22.89
C ALA A 17 32.16 -27.56 22.38
N VAL A 18 32.37 -26.24 22.43
CA VAL A 18 31.49 -25.22 21.85
C VAL A 18 31.61 -25.32 20.33
N CYS A 19 30.68 -26.02 19.67
CA CYS A 19 30.51 -25.92 18.23
C CYS A 19 29.76 -24.62 17.92
N PHE A 20 30.52 -23.60 17.55
CA PHE A 20 30.04 -22.35 16.97
C PHE A 20 29.34 -22.66 15.63
N VAL A 21 28.01 -22.76 15.63
CA VAL A 21 27.22 -22.82 14.39
C VAL A 21 27.25 -21.41 13.80
N LEU A 22 28.10 -21.21 12.78
CA LEU A 22 28.04 -20.02 11.94
C LEU A 22 26.71 -20.05 11.18
N PHE A 23 25.71 -19.36 11.71
CA PHE A 23 24.51 -19.01 10.96
C PHE A 23 24.94 -17.95 9.93
N VAL A 24 25.33 -18.39 8.73
CA VAL A 24 25.47 -17.48 7.59
C VAL A 24 24.04 -17.04 7.25
N ALA A 25 23.62 -15.91 7.82
CA ALA A 25 22.45 -15.21 7.34
C ALA A 25 22.77 -14.74 5.91
N THR A 26 22.41 -15.54 4.91
CA THR A 26 22.36 -15.07 3.53
C THR A 26 21.29 -13.99 3.51
N THR A 27 21.70 -12.73 3.61
CA THR A 27 20.84 -11.61 3.26
C THR A 27 20.56 -11.75 1.77
N SER A 28 19.43 -12.37 1.43
CA SER A 28 18.90 -12.30 0.07
C SER A 28 18.65 -10.82 -0.21
N VAL A 29 19.59 -10.18 -0.89
CA VAL A 29 19.35 -8.86 -1.48
C VAL A 29 18.23 -9.08 -2.48
N ALA A 30 17.02 -8.61 -2.16
CA ALA A 30 15.90 -8.70 -3.07
C ALA A 30 16.34 -8.05 -4.39
N HIS A 31 16.39 -8.83 -5.47
CA HIS A 31 16.73 -8.30 -6.77
C HIS A 31 15.64 -7.29 -7.16
N ALA A 32 16.04 -6.07 -7.52
CA ALA A 32 15.10 -5.06 -7.97
C ALA A 32 14.44 -5.54 -9.26
N MET A 33 13.12 -5.71 -9.22
CA MET A 33 12.36 -6.09 -10.41
C MET A 33 12.45 -4.98 -11.45
N THR A 34 12.49 -5.36 -12.71
CA THR A 34 12.28 -4.42 -13.81
C THR A 34 10.88 -3.82 -13.74
N ARG A 35 10.68 -2.70 -14.41
CA ARG A 35 9.38 -2.01 -14.43
C ARG A 35 8.29 -2.86 -15.11
N ASP A 36 8.66 -3.67 -16.10
CA ASP A 36 7.74 -4.58 -16.79
C ASP A 36 7.38 -5.79 -15.91
N GLU A 37 8.35 -6.41 -15.22
CA GLU A 37 8.06 -7.44 -14.22
C GLU A 37 7.17 -6.92 -13.09
N THR A 38 7.42 -5.67 -12.64
CA THR A 38 6.58 -5.00 -11.64
C THR A 38 5.16 -4.81 -12.15
N ARG A 39 4.99 -4.44 -13.43
CA ARG A 39 3.68 -4.28 -14.08
C ARG A 39 2.93 -5.60 -14.11
N ASP A 40 3.58 -6.67 -14.50
CA ASP A 40 2.94 -7.98 -14.63
C ASP A 40 2.55 -8.53 -13.23
N ALA A 41 3.43 -8.39 -12.23
CA ALA A 41 3.10 -8.73 -10.84
C ALA A 41 1.97 -7.87 -10.26
N LEU A 42 1.94 -6.57 -10.61
CA LEU A 42 0.86 -5.66 -10.22
C LEU A 42 -0.46 -6.06 -10.86
N HIS A 43 -0.46 -6.42 -12.14
CA HIS A 43 -1.65 -6.91 -12.83
C HIS A 43 -2.26 -8.13 -12.12
N ASP A 44 -1.44 -9.12 -11.78
CA ASP A 44 -1.89 -10.34 -11.08
C ASP A 44 -2.43 -10.00 -9.68
N THR A 45 -1.74 -9.11 -8.97
CA THR A 45 -2.15 -8.68 -7.62
C THR A 45 -3.47 -7.93 -7.65
N LEU A 46 -3.66 -7.01 -8.59
CA LEU A 46 -4.90 -6.24 -8.74
C LEU A 46 -6.05 -7.11 -9.24
N THR A 47 -5.77 -8.07 -10.11
CA THR A 47 -6.77 -9.06 -10.56
C THR A 47 -7.28 -9.87 -9.38
N ALA A 48 -6.37 -10.41 -8.54
CA ALA A 48 -6.75 -11.13 -7.34
C ALA A 48 -7.49 -10.24 -6.33
N ALA A 49 -6.92 -9.08 -5.99
CA ALA A 49 -7.48 -8.16 -5.00
C ALA A 49 -8.84 -7.58 -5.42
N GLY A 50 -9.06 -7.34 -6.72
CA GLY A 50 -10.31 -6.83 -7.26
C GLY A 50 -11.51 -7.74 -7.03
N THR A 51 -11.28 -9.06 -6.96
CA THR A 51 -12.33 -10.07 -6.71
C THR A 51 -12.73 -10.21 -5.24
N LEU A 52 -12.00 -9.59 -4.32
CA LEU A 52 -12.34 -9.60 -2.90
C LEU A 52 -13.70 -8.90 -2.68
N SER A 53 -14.54 -9.48 -1.82
CA SER A 53 -15.92 -9.02 -1.62
C SER A 53 -16.03 -7.60 -1.02
N ASP A 54 -15.01 -7.18 -0.29
CA ASP A 54 -14.86 -5.83 0.27
C ASP A 54 -14.18 -4.83 -0.69
N VAL A 55 -13.66 -5.31 -1.83
CA VAL A 55 -13.12 -4.46 -2.90
C VAL A 55 -14.13 -4.35 -4.03
N GLY A 56 -14.49 -5.46 -4.69
CA GLY A 56 -15.44 -5.49 -5.80
C GLY A 56 -15.10 -4.50 -6.91
N ALA A 57 -13.89 -4.56 -7.47
CA ALA A 57 -13.42 -3.62 -8.48
C ALA A 57 -12.72 -4.36 -9.63
N THR A 58 -13.00 -3.96 -10.88
CA THR A 58 -12.35 -4.51 -12.06
C THR A 58 -11.21 -3.59 -12.51
N PHE A 59 -9.99 -3.93 -12.12
CA PHE A 59 -8.79 -3.24 -12.57
C PHE A 59 -8.42 -3.67 -13.98
N ARG A 60 -8.12 -2.70 -14.84
CA ARG A 60 -7.64 -2.93 -16.21
C ARG A 60 -6.39 -2.10 -16.47
N GLN A 61 -5.45 -2.66 -17.22
CA GLN A 61 -4.32 -1.88 -17.72
C GLN A 61 -4.83 -0.76 -18.65
N SER A 62 -4.25 0.42 -18.51
CA SER A 62 -4.59 1.57 -19.34
C SER A 62 -4.03 1.43 -20.75
N THR A 63 -4.83 1.77 -21.74
CA THR A 63 -4.41 1.83 -23.15
C THR A 63 -3.59 3.08 -23.47
N LYS A 64 -3.63 4.10 -22.61
CA LYS A 64 -2.87 5.36 -22.77
C LYS A 64 -1.45 5.26 -22.22
N ASN A 65 -1.27 4.49 -21.16
CA ASN A 65 0.02 4.27 -20.53
C ASN A 65 0.06 2.85 -19.95
N PRO A 66 0.92 1.95 -20.45
CA PRO A 66 0.94 0.56 -20.02
C PRO A 66 1.37 0.36 -18.57
N TYR A 67 1.91 1.39 -17.91
CA TYR A 67 2.30 1.36 -16.50
C TYR A 67 1.21 1.91 -15.57
N ASN A 68 0.02 2.17 -16.10
CA ASN A 68 -1.15 2.58 -15.32
C ASN A 68 -2.20 1.48 -15.35
N PHE A 69 -2.85 1.26 -14.21
CA PHE A 69 -4.07 0.48 -14.07
C PHE A 69 -5.20 1.40 -13.63
N VAL A 70 -6.40 1.16 -14.13
CA VAL A 70 -7.58 1.95 -13.82
C VAL A 70 -8.74 1.07 -13.39
N ALA A 71 -9.57 1.56 -12.47
CA ALA A 71 -10.85 0.97 -12.10
C ALA A 71 -11.87 2.07 -11.80
N SER A 72 -13.14 1.73 -11.85
CA SER A 72 -14.23 2.55 -11.32
C SER A 72 -14.99 1.71 -10.30
N ILE A 73 -15.31 2.30 -9.16
CA ILE A 73 -16.15 1.69 -8.13
C ILE A 73 -17.37 2.59 -7.97
N ASP A 74 -18.56 2.07 -8.21
CA ASP A 74 -19.83 2.81 -8.20
C ASP A 74 -20.95 2.11 -7.40
N ASP A 75 -20.68 0.91 -6.88
CA ASP A 75 -21.59 0.17 -6.02
C ASP A 75 -21.31 0.45 -4.54
N ARG A 76 -22.34 0.34 -3.69
CA ARG A 76 -22.21 0.37 -2.22
C ARG A 76 -21.50 1.64 -1.68
N LEU A 77 -21.64 2.76 -2.38
CA LEU A 77 -21.20 4.08 -1.94
C LEU A 77 -22.40 4.86 -1.38
N THR A 78 -22.18 5.63 -0.33
CA THR A 78 -23.22 6.43 0.34
C THR A 78 -23.10 7.91 -0.01
N TYR A 79 -21.89 8.43 -0.17
CA TYR A 79 -21.64 9.88 -0.31
C TYR A 79 -21.02 10.28 -1.64
N SER A 80 -20.39 9.32 -2.33
CA SER A 80 -19.77 9.50 -3.64
C SER A 80 -20.61 8.82 -4.70
N ASP A 81 -20.67 9.39 -5.90
CA ASP A 81 -21.31 8.76 -7.05
C ASP A 81 -20.45 7.62 -7.59
N SER A 82 -19.13 7.82 -7.57
CA SER A 82 -18.13 6.81 -7.92
C SER A 82 -16.77 7.16 -7.32
N LEU A 83 -15.88 6.17 -7.29
CA LEU A 83 -14.45 6.33 -7.03
C LEU A 83 -13.69 5.88 -8.28
N GLU A 84 -13.07 6.84 -8.96
CA GLU A 84 -12.15 6.54 -10.06
C GLU A 84 -10.76 6.25 -9.47
N VAL A 85 -10.24 5.06 -9.74
CA VAL A 85 -8.95 4.61 -9.21
C VAL A 85 -7.92 4.57 -10.33
N VAL A 86 -6.77 5.19 -10.09
CA VAL A 86 -5.59 5.18 -10.95
C VAL A 86 -4.40 4.68 -10.15
N ILE A 87 -3.76 3.60 -10.61
CA ILE A 87 -2.59 3.01 -9.99
C ILE A 87 -1.45 3.04 -10.99
N SER A 88 -0.34 3.67 -10.64
CA SER A 88 0.78 3.95 -11.55
C SER A 88 2.09 3.37 -11.03
N ILE A 89 2.82 2.66 -11.88
CA ILE A 89 4.21 2.31 -11.64
C ILE A 89 5.06 3.44 -12.17
N THR A 90 5.75 4.15 -11.28
CA THR A 90 6.55 5.33 -11.64
C THR A 90 7.94 4.93 -12.14
N LYS A 91 8.68 5.90 -12.68
CA LYS A 91 10.09 5.73 -13.04
C LYS A 91 11.02 5.74 -11.81
N SER A 92 10.49 6.09 -10.63
CA SER A 92 11.24 6.20 -9.37
C SER A 92 11.07 4.96 -8.49
N ASN A 93 10.79 3.80 -9.08
CA ASN A 93 10.55 2.53 -8.36
C ASN A 93 9.47 2.66 -7.28
N THR A 94 8.35 3.31 -7.61
CA THR A 94 7.19 3.38 -6.72
C THR A 94 5.91 2.95 -7.41
N ILE A 95 4.96 2.47 -6.61
CA ILE A 95 3.57 2.28 -7.01
C ILE A 95 2.75 3.39 -6.34
N GLY A 96 2.20 4.29 -7.14
CA GLY A 96 1.33 5.37 -6.69
C GLY A 96 -0.13 5.01 -6.90
N PHE A 97 -0.95 5.24 -5.88
CA PHE A 97 -2.40 5.11 -5.91
C PHE A 97 -2.99 6.51 -5.87
N ARG A 98 -3.94 6.79 -6.77
CA ARG A 98 -4.79 7.99 -6.72
C ARG A 98 -6.23 7.56 -6.91
N ILE A 99 -7.09 7.98 -5.99
CA ILE A 99 -8.51 7.69 -5.99
C ILE A 99 -9.24 9.01 -6.03
N TYR A 100 -9.97 9.26 -7.10
CA TYR A 100 -10.72 10.47 -7.33
C TYR A 100 -12.20 10.21 -6.98
N PRO A 101 -12.70 10.71 -5.84
CA PRO A 101 -14.13 10.65 -5.56
C PRO A 101 -14.90 11.61 -6.47
N HIS A 102 -15.96 11.09 -7.08
CA HIS A 102 -16.95 11.88 -7.80
C HIS A 102 -18.13 12.17 -6.89
N SER A 103 -18.64 13.39 -6.94
CA SER A 103 -19.85 13.81 -6.23
C SER A 103 -20.62 14.81 -7.08
N LYS A 104 -21.94 14.64 -7.16
CA LYS A 104 -22.85 15.47 -7.98
C LYS A 104 -22.46 15.45 -9.47
N GLY A 105 -22.08 14.28 -9.98
CA GLY A 105 -21.84 14.03 -11.41
C GLY A 105 -20.45 14.45 -11.93
N GLY A 106 -19.49 14.75 -11.05
CA GLY A 106 -18.12 15.02 -11.46
C GLY A 106 -17.11 15.04 -10.32
N TYR A 107 -15.86 15.37 -10.65
CA TYR A 107 -14.79 15.50 -9.66
C TYR A 107 -15.12 16.54 -8.60
N ILE A 108 -14.84 16.19 -7.34
CA ILE A 108 -14.69 17.20 -6.30
C ILE A 108 -13.48 18.05 -6.67
N ASN A 109 -13.70 19.35 -6.92
CA ASN A 109 -12.63 20.24 -7.37
C ASN A 109 -12.49 21.45 -6.45
N ILE A 110 -11.28 21.67 -5.93
CA ILE A 110 -11.00 22.74 -4.96
C ILE A 110 -11.30 24.14 -5.52
N ARG A 111 -11.14 24.35 -6.83
CA ARG A 111 -11.37 25.64 -7.48
C ARG A 111 -12.85 25.89 -7.75
N LYS A 112 -13.66 24.83 -7.73
CA LYS A 112 -15.11 24.89 -7.97
C LYS A 112 -15.93 24.78 -6.69
N ALA A 113 -15.31 24.48 -5.56
CA ALA A 113 -15.93 24.40 -4.23
C ALA A 113 -16.72 25.68 -3.86
N SER A 114 -17.72 25.54 -2.98
CA SER A 114 -18.43 26.68 -2.41
C SER A 114 -17.57 27.42 -1.37
N ASP A 115 -16.73 26.66 -0.64
CA ASP A 115 -15.68 27.17 0.26
C ASP A 115 -14.33 26.46 -0.02
N PRO A 116 -13.52 26.99 -0.97
CA PRO A 116 -12.22 26.42 -1.31
C PRO A 116 -11.23 26.36 -0.13
N THR A 117 -11.21 27.39 0.72
CA THR A 117 -10.26 27.49 1.84
C THR A 117 -10.61 26.50 2.94
N GLY A 118 -11.89 26.40 3.29
CA GLY A 118 -12.38 25.38 4.23
C GLY A 118 -12.15 23.97 3.72
N LEU A 119 -12.40 23.72 2.43
CA LEU A 119 -12.09 22.43 1.81
C LEU A 119 -10.60 22.09 1.92
N MET A 120 -9.70 22.98 1.49
CA MET A 120 -8.25 22.72 1.58
C MET A 120 -7.80 22.45 3.02
N THR A 121 -8.30 23.22 3.99
CA THR A 121 -8.02 23.01 5.42
C THR A 121 -8.48 21.63 5.88
N LYS A 122 -9.68 21.19 5.46
CA LYS A 122 -10.22 19.87 5.78
C LYS A 122 -9.40 18.73 5.15
N LEU A 123 -8.91 18.91 3.91
CA LEU A 123 -8.05 17.94 3.23
C LEU A 123 -6.70 17.77 3.95
N LEU A 124 -6.11 18.87 4.43
CA LEU A 124 -4.88 18.80 5.24
C LEU A 124 -5.12 18.00 6.52
N TRP A 125 -6.22 18.25 7.22
CA TRP A 125 -6.57 17.51 8.43
C TRP A 125 -6.82 16.01 8.15
N PHE A 126 -7.48 15.69 7.05
CA PHE A 126 -7.65 14.30 6.63
C PHE A 126 -6.35 13.60 6.28
N SER A 127 -5.36 14.31 5.75
CA SER A 127 -4.06 13.72 5.41
C SER A 127 -3.27 13.26 6.62
N ASP A 128 -3.46 13.92 7.76
CA ASP A 128 -2.84 13.54 9.04
C ASP A 128 -3.56 12.35 9.70
N GLN A 129 -4.88 12.26 9.55
CA GLN A 129 -5.72 11.30 10.28
C GLN A 129 -6.00 10.00 9.54
N ASN A 130 -5.82 9.97 8.22
CA ASN A 130 -6.26 8.86 7.37
C ASN A 130 -5.09 8.03 6.85
N PHE A 131 -5.36 6.75 6.64
CA PHE A 131 -4.42 5.84 5.99
C PHE A 131 -4.06 6.29 4.56
N LEU A 132 -5.04 6.78 3.80
CA LEU A 132 -4.82 7.43 2.51
C LEU A 132 -4.73 8.94 2.72
N PHE A 133 -3.63 9.56 2.29
CA PHE A 133 -3.50 11.01 2.35
C PHE A 133 -4.46 11.68 1.37
N TRP A 134 -4.81 12.93 1.60
CA TRP A 134 -5.70 13.70 0.73
C TRP A 134 -4.90 14.79 0.01
N GLY A 135 -5.24 15.03 -1.25
CA GLY A 135 -4.58 16.05 -2.06
C GLY A 135 -5.47 16.56 -3.17
N ALA A 136 -4.93 17.45 -3.99
CA ALA A 136 -5.53 17.87 -5.24
C ALA A 136 -4.47 17.84 -6.34
N ASP A 137 -4.85 17.49 -7.55
CA ASP A 137 -3.94 17.54 -8.70
C ASP A 137 -3.83 18.97 -9.29
N ASP A 138 -3.13 19.09 -10.42
CA ASP A 138 -2.90 20.35 -11.11
C ASP A 138 -4.17 20.98 -11.69
N GLY A 139 -5.18 20.15 -12.00
CA GLY A 139 -6.54 20.58 -12.33
C GLY A 139 -7.35 21.05 -11.12
N GLY A 140 -6.88 20.73 -9.91
CA GLY A 140 -7.57 20.98 -8.65
C GLY A 140 -8.57 19.88 -8.28
N ASP A 141 -8.54 18.74 -8.98
CA ASP A 141 -9.40 17.61 -8.66
C ASP A 141 -8.85 16.91 -7.41
N VAL A 142 -9.72 16.73 -6.42
CA VAL A 142 -9.39 16.15 -5.12
C VAL A 142 -9.21 14.65 -5.29
N PHE A 143 -8.16 14.11 -4.66
CA PHE A 143 -7.90 12.68 -4.61
C PHE A 143 -7.47 12.22 -3.23
N THR A 144 -7.68 10.92 -2.94
CA THR A 144 -6.93 10.22 -1.89
C THR A 144 -5.79 9.43 -2.50
N GLY A 145 -4.66 9.34 -1.80
CA GLY A 145 -3.46 8.75 -2.32
C GLY A 145 -2.70 7.88 -1.33
N TYR A 146 -1.89 6.98 -1.90
CA TYR A 146 -0.89 6.21 -1.17
C TYR A 146 0.29 5.96 -2.10
N THR A 147 1.50 5.85 -1.57
CA THR A 147 2.69 5.53 -2.37
C THR A 147 3.48 4.44 -1.69
N ILE A 148 3.84 3.41 -2.45
CA ILE A 148 4.69 2.33 -1.99
C ILE A 148 6.03 2.40 -2.71
N THR A 149 7.13 2.37 -1.96
CA THR A 149 8.48 2.21 -2.50
C THR A 149 8.78 0.74 -2.77
N LEU A 150 9.44 0.45 -3.88
CA LEU A 150 9.81 -0.92 -4.29
C LEU A 150 11.25 -1.28 -3.92
N GLU A 151 11.90 -0.46 -3.09
CA GLU A 151 13.30 -0.62 -2.68
C GLU A 151 13.55 -1.94 -1.92
N SER A 152 12.54 -2.46 -1.23
CA SER A 152 12.60 -3.74 -0.51
C SER A 152 11.97 -4.91 -1.28
N GLY A 153 11.71 -4.74 -2.57
CA GLY A 153 11.02 -5.72 -3.42
C GLY A 153 9.53 -5.45 -3.58
N TYR A 154 8.83 -6.39 -4.25
CA TYR A 154 7.42 -6.25 -4.60
C TYR A 154 6.48 -6.57 -3.40
N PRO A 155 5.70 -5.60 -2.89
CA PRO A 155 4.99 -5.74 -1.62
C PRO A 155 3.50 -6.08 -1.83
N LYS A 156 3.23 -7.32 -2.24
CA LYS A 156 1.88 -7.82 -2.61
C LYS A 156 0.83 -7.57 -1.52
N GLU A 157 1.16 -7.86 -0.27
CA GLU A 157 0.24 -7.74 0.87
C GLU A 157 -0.09 -6.26 1.14
N ALA A 158 0.90 -5.37 1.08
CA ALA A 158 0.70 -3.94 1.26
C ALA A 158 -0.20 -3.36 0.17
N ILE A 159 0.03 -3.74 -1.10
CA ILE A 159 -0.84 -3.35 -2.22
C ILE A 159 -2.28 -3.79 -1.96
N THR A 160 -2.47 -5.04 -1.52
CA THR A 160 -3.80 -5.58 -1.20
C THR A 160 -4.49 -4.79 -0.09
N ILE A 161 -3.77 -4.41 0.97
CA ILE A 161 -4.30 -3.57 2.06
C ILE A 161 -4.74 -2.19 1.54
N VAL A 162 -3.95 -1.56 0.67
CA VAL A 162 -4.29 -0.27 0.07
C VAL A 162 -5.58 -0.38 -0.75
N VAL A 163 -5.68 -1.40 -1.61
CA VAL A 163 -6.88 -1.65 -2.44
C VAL A 163 -8.13 -1.84 -1.57
N ARG A 164 -8.05 -2.66 -0.51
CA ARG A 164 -9.16 -2.87 0.45
C ARG A 164 -9.56 -1.59 1.19
N SER A 165 -8.63 -0.64 1.32
CA SER A 165 -8.87 0.64 1.99
C SER A 165 -9.54 1.70 1.10
N ILE A 166 -9.61 1.50 -0.22
CA ILE A 166 -10.13 2.51 -1.17
C ILE A 166 -11.53 2.97 -0.81
N ARG A 167 -12.44 2.03 -0.51
CA ARG A 167 -13.85 2.34 -0.18
C ARG A 167 -14.01 3.18 1.08
N ASN A 168 -13.03 3.17 1.99
CA ASN A 168 -13.05 4.04 3.16
C ASN A 168 -12.99 5.53 2.79
N THR A 169 -12.63 5.88 1.55
CA THR A 169 -12.71 7.26 1.03
C THR A 169 -14.14 7.81 1.12
N ASP A 170 -15.15 6.97 0.86
CA ASP A 170 -16.55 7.41 0.74
C ASP A 170 -17.09 8.09 2.01
N LYS A 171 -16.84 7.51 3.19
CA LYS A 171 -17.29 8.11 4.47
C LYS A 171 -16.70 9.50 4.73
N PHE A 172 -15.53 9.80 4.16
CA PHE A 172 -14.89 11.10 4.31
C PHE A 172 -15.44 12.11 3.31
N VAL A 173 -15.86 11.66 2.12
CA VAL A 173 -16.60 12.50 1.15
C VAL A 173 -17.87 13.08 1.78
N GLY A 174 -18.57 12.30 2.62
CA GLY A 174 -19.73 12.80 3.37
C GLY A 174 -19.44 14.04 4.23
N GLN A 175 -18.23 14.14 4.79
CA GLN A 175 -17.79 15.31 5.56
C GLN A 175 -17.30 16.47 4.68
N LEU A 176 -17.08 16.23 3.38
CA LEU A 176 -16.71 17.30 2.43
C LEU A 176 -17.93 18.04 1.91
N GLN A 177 -19.13 17.45 1.98
CA GLN A 177 -20.38 18.00 1.45
C GLN A 177 -20.63 19.48 1.79
N PRO A 178 -20.37 19.97 3.03
CA PRO A 178 -20.57 21.39 3.34
C PRO A 178 -19.74 22.38 2.51
N TYR A 179 -18.62 21.92 1.94
CA TYR A 179 -17.72 22.75 1.14
C TYR A 179 -17.97 22.62 -0.38
N LEU A 180 -18.88 21.74 -0.79
CA LEU A 180 -19.19 21.49 -2.20
C LEU A 180 -20.34 22.40 -2.65
N LYS A 181 -20.39 22.71 -3.95
CA LYS A 181 -21.55 23.33 -4.59
C LYS A 181 -22.62 22.27 -4.83
#